data_AF-A0A452Z0K3-F1
#
_entry.id   AF-A0A452Z0K3-F1
#
_cell.length_a   1.000
_cell.length_b   1.000
_cell.length_c   1.000
_cell.angle_alpha   90.00
_cell.angle_beta   90.00
_cell.angle_gamma   90.00
#
_symmetry.space_group_name_H-M   'P 1'
#
loop_
_entity.id
_entity.type
_entity.pdbx_description
1 polymer ?
#
loop_
_entity_poly.entity_id
_entity_poly.type
_entity_poly.pdbx_seq_one_letter_code
_entity_poly.pdbx_strand_id
1 'polypeptide(L)'
;MNDSLFWGLEINTNYLPSTVYRLFRVVHGPLFLRSFASDRSHMKDPMGNWIELPPKYEPIVAEDGNTNNLNEYIAMSTNDVGDLESMVNDVYRNKHGVVINETLLPVFFSRLPE
;
A
#
# COMPACT_ATOMS: atom_id res chain seq x y z
N MET A 1 11.57 -13.17 4.52
CA MET A 1 11.04 -13.82 3.30
C MET A 1 12.10 -13.76 2.22
N ASN A 2 12.61 -14.91 1.75
CA ASN A 2 13.59 -14.97 0.68
C ASN A 2 12.96 -15.66 -0.52
N ASP A 3 12.05 -14.95 -1.20
CA ASP A 3 11.36 -15.48 -2.38
C ASP A 3 11.75 -14.66 -3.61
N SER A 4 12.88 -15.05 -4.21
CA SER A 4 13.40 -14.44 -5.44
C SER A 4 12.48 -14.64 -6.65
N LEU A 5 11.53 -15.58 -6.58
CA LEU A 5 10.58 -15.85 -7.67
C LEU A 5 9.47 -14.78 -7.73
N PHE A 6 8.96 -14.32 -6.58
CA PHE A 6 7.97 -13.25 -6.52
C PHE A 6 8.50 -11.93 -7.12
N TRP A 7 9.71 -11.53 -6.71
CA TRP A 7 10.34 -10.30 -7.21
C TRP A 7 10.74 -10.37 -8.70
N GLY A 8 11.20 -11.53 -9.17
CA GLY A 8 11.73 -11.68 -10.53
C GLY A 8 10.67 -11.87 -11.63
N LEU A 9 9.54 -12.52 -11.32
CA LEU A 9 8.52 -12.87 -12.32
C LEU A 9 7.33 -11.92 -12.32
N GLU A 10 6.84 -11.50 -11.14
CA GLU A 10 5.63 -10.66 -11.03
C GLU A 10 5.96 -9.15 -11.05
N ILE A 11 7.16 -8.78 -10.58
CA ILE A 11 7.66 -7.40 -10.58
C ILE A 11 8.72 -7.23 -11.68
N ASN A 12 8.47 -7.76 -12.88
CA ASN A 12 9.41 -7.59 -14.00
C ASN A 12 9.36 -6.16 -14.57
N THR A 13 10.46 -5.40 -14.47
CA THR A 13 10.59 -4.01 -14.98
C THR A 13 10.81 -3.92 -16.48
N ASN A 14 11.15 -5.01 -17.16
CA ASN A 14 11.57 -4.98 -18.56
C ASN A 14 10.46 -4.54 -19.53
N TYR A 15 9.23 -4.39 -19.05
CA TYR A 15 8.07 -3.92 -19.81
C TYR A 15 7.63 -2.49 -19.47
N LEU A 16 8.26 -1.83 -18.48
CA LEU A 16 7.90 -0.47 -18.10
C LEU A 16 8.75 0.56 -18.88
N PRO A 17 8.15 1.67 -19.34
CA PRO A 17 8.91 2.80 -19.85
C PRO A 17 9.88 3.32 -18.78
N SER A 18 11.04 3.83 -19.20
CA SER A 18 12.05 4.43 -18.29
C SER A 18 11.55 5.65 -17.50
N THR A 19 10.36 6.16 -17.82
CA THR A 19 9.69 7.26 -17.12
C THR A 19 8.76 6.78 -16.00
N VAL A 20 8.57 5.47 -15.84
CA VAL A 20 7.69 4.88 -14.83
C VAL A 20 8.53 4.12 -13.81
N TYR A 21 8.30 4.44 -12.54
CA TYR A 21 8.98 3.79 -11.41
C TYR A 21 7.93 3.24 -10.46
N ARG A 22 8.21 2.07 -9.88
CA ARG A 22 7.32 1.46 -8.89
C ARG A 22 7.66 1.94 -7.48
N LEU A 23 6.60 2.33 -6.78
CA LEU A 23 6.60 2.59 -5.35
C LEU A 23 5.70 1.57 -4.67
N PHE A 24 6.07 1.22 -3.44
CA PHE A 24 5.39 0.24 -2.62
C PHE A 24 5.09 0.88 -1.27
N ARG A 25 3.82 0.89 -0.89
CA ARG A 25 3.42 1.24 0.47
C ARG A 25 3.42 -0.03 1.32
N VAL A 26 4.31 -0.10 2.30
CA VAL A 26 4.36 -1.22 3.25
C VAL A 26 3.65 -0.81 4.53
N VAL A 27 2.58 -1.53 4.86
CA VAL A 27 1.75 -1.28 6.05
C VAL A 27 1.83 -2.48 6.97
N HIS A 28 2.05 -2.23 8.27
CA HIS A 28 1.98 -3.28 9.27
C HIS A 28 0.54 -3.81 9.40
N GLY A 29 0.34 -5.13 9.28
CA GLY A 29 -0.98 -5.77 9.19
C GLY A 29 -1.96 -5.37 10.31
N PRO A 30 -1.58 -5.41 11.60
CA PRO A 30 -2.42 -4.93 12.70
C PRO A 30 -2.84 -3.47 12.59
N LEU A 31 -1.98 -2.59 12.04
CA LEU A 31 -2.35 -1.19 11.82
C LEU A 31 -3.33 -1.06 10.66
N PHE A 32 -3.12 -1.81 9.57
CA PHE A 32 -4.03 -1.83 8.42
C PHE A 32 -5.44 -2.25 8.83
N LEU A 33 -5.58 -3.35 9.59
CA LEU A 33 -6.88 -3.85 10.03
C LEU A 33 -7.66 -2.85 10.91
N ARG A 34 -6.96 -2.03 11.69
CA ARG A 34 -7.58 -1.01 12.55
C ARG A 34 -7.87 0.29 11.81
N SER A 35 -7.04 0.63 10.83
CA SER A 35 -6.99 1.99 10.28
C SER A 35 -7.52 2.11 8.86
N PHE A 36 -7.66 1.01 8.12
CA PHE A 36 -8.16 1.05 6.75
C PHE A 36 -9.67 1.24 6.73
N ALA A 37 -10.16 2.10 5.83
CA ALA A 37 -11.56 2.33 5.59
C ALA A 37 -11.85 2.57 4.10
N SER A 38 -12.95 2.00 3.61
CA SER A 38 -13.45 2.30 2.27
C SER A 38 -14.96 2.13 2.20
N ASP A 39 -15.64 3.23 1.88
CA ASP A 39 -17.06 3.29 1.56
C ASP A 39 -17.39 2.80 0.14
N ARG A 40 -16.35 2.41 -0.62
CA ARG A 40 -16.39 1.92 -2.00
C ARG A 40 -16.90 2.95 -3.02
N SER A 41 -17.03 4.22 -2.64
CA SER A 41 -17.52 5.29 -3.53
C SER A 41 -16.69 5.43 -4.81
N HIS A 42 -15.39 5.15 -4.75
CA HIS A 42 -14.49 5.16 -5.92
C HIS A 42 -14.85 4.12 -7.01
N MET A 43 -15.65 3.10 -6.67
CA MET A 43 -16.15 2.10 -7.63
C MET A 43 -17.51 2.47 -8.22
N LYS A 44 -18.01 3.68 -7.97
CA LYS A 44 -19.21 4.20 -8.61
C LYS A 44 -18.83 5.12 -9.77
N ASP A 45 -19.56 5.00 -10.86
CA ASP A 45 -19.48 5.94 -11.97
C ASP A 45 -20.09 7.31 -11.60
N PRO A 46 -19.94 8.36 -12.44
CA PRO A 46 -20.55 9.66 -12.18
C PRO A 46 -22.09 9.66 -12.07
N MET A 47 -22.76 8.61 -12.53
CA MET A 47 -24.22 8.43 -12.41
C MET A 47 -24.61 7.66 -11.12
N GLY A 48 -23.64 7.18 -10.35
CA GLY A 48 -23.85 6.41 -9.13
C GLY A 48 -24.01 4.90 -9.32
N ASN A 49 -23.85 4.39 -10.54
CA ASN A 49 -23.87 2.95 -10.81
C ASN A 49 -22.54 2.31 -10.43
N TRP A 50 -22.57 1.04 -10.04
CA TRP A 50 -21.36 0.27 -9.76
C TRP A 50 -20.61 -0.07 -11.05
N ILE A 51 -19.32 0.30 -11.12
CA ILE A 51 -18.39 -0.10 -12.17
C ILE A 51 -18.19 -1.62 -12.12
N GLU A 52 -18.02 -2.15 -10.90
CA GLU A 52 -18.10 -3.57 -10.59
C GLU A 52 -18.91 -3.79 -9.31
N LEU A 53 -19.60 -4.92 -9.23
CA LEU A 53 -20.45 -5.24 -8.08
C LEU A 53 -19.61 -5.28 -6.79
N PRO A 54 -20.04 -4.58 -5.73
CA PRO A 54 -19.29 -4.57 -4.49
C PRO A 54 -19.35 -5.94 -3.81
N PRO A 55 -18.37 -6.28 -2.96
CA PRO A 55 -18.46 -7.43 -2.09
C PRO A 55 -19.75 -7.42 -1.25
N LYS A 56 -20.28 -8.59 -0.92
CA LYS A 56 -21.57 -8.73 -0.20
C LYS A 56 -21.55 -8.29 1.27
N TYR A 57 -20.38 -8.22 1.88
CA TYR A 57 -20.24 -7.74 3.26
C TYR A 57 -20.29 -6.21 3.31
N GLU A 58 -20.54 -5.65 4.49
CA GLU A 58 -20.61 -4.19 4.69
C GLU A 58 -19.28 -3.48 4.38
N PRO A 59 -19.29 -2.18 4.03
CA PRO A 59 -18.06 -1.40 3.90
C PRO A 59 -17.16 -1.52 5.14
N ILE A 60 -15.84 -1.48 4.90
CA ILE A 60 -14.88 -1.53 6.00
C ILE A 60 -14.78 -0.13 6.58
N VAL A 61 -14.99 -0.01 7.89
CA VAL A 61 -14.90 1.24 8.65
C VAL A 61 -13.74 1.09 9.63
N ALA A 62 -12.90 2.13 9.74
CA ALA A 62 -11.78 2.14 10.65
C ALA A 62 -12.25 2.22 12.11
N GLU A 63 -11.38 1.83 13.04
CA GLU A 63 -11.64 1.86 14.49
C GLU A 63 -11.94 3.28 15.01
N ASP A 64 -11.38 4.31 14.36
CA ASP A 64 -11.62 5.72 14.67
C ASP A 64 -12.93 6.28 14.07
N GLY A 65 -13.70 5.44 13.37
CA GLY A 65 -14.95 5.80 12.72
C GLY A 65 -14.79 6.41 11.33
N ASN A 66 -13.57 6.53 10.79
CA ASN A 66 -13.37 6.95 9.40
C ASN A 66 -14.01 5.92 8.45
N THR A 67 -14.79 6.41 7.48
CA THR A 67 -15.51 5.58 6.51
C THR A 67 -14.79 5.47 5.17
N ASN A 68 -13.83 6.35 4.87
CA ASN A 68 -13.12 6.33 3.60
C ASN A 68 -11.77 7.03 3.69
N ASN A 69 -10.70 6.25 3.63
CA ASN A 69 -9.33 6.75 3.54
C ASN A 69 -8.48 5.95 2.52
N LEU A 70 -9.13 5.36 1.52
CA LEU A 70 -8.45 4.56 0.51
C LEU A 70 -7.37 5.37 -0.23
N ASN A 71 -7.62 6.66 -0.46
CA ASN A 71 -6.67 7.50 -1.19
C ASN A 71 -5.34 7.66 -0.45
N GLU A 72 -5.34 7.68 0.88
CA GLU A 72 -4.14 7.74 1.72
C GLU A 72 -3.28 6.47 1.61
N TYR A 73 -3.89 5.33 1.26
CA TYR A 73 -3.17 4.09 0.97
C TYR A 73 -2.68 4.02 -0.49
N ILE A 74 -3.40 4.61 -1.44
CA ILE A 74 -3.04 4.59 -2.87
C ILE A 74 -1.98 5.66 -3.19
N ALA A 75 -2.14 6.86 -2.68
CA ALA A 75 -1.29 8.00 -3.01
C ALA A 75 0.14 7.75 -2.52
N MET A 76 1.09 7.85 -3.44
CA MET A 76 2.52 7.71 -3.19
C MET A 76 3.29 8.69 -4.07
N SER A 77 4.32 9.29 -3.50
CA SER A 77 5.28 10.15 -4.17
C SER A 77 6.69 9.69 -3.85
N THR A 78 7.64 9.98 -4.74
CA THR A 78 9.06 9.77 -4.46
C THR A 78 9.54 10.59 -3.26
N ASN A 79 8.86 11.69 -2.95
CA ASN A 79 9.14 12.51 -1.77
C ASN A 79 8.75 11.83 -0.46
N ASP A 80 7.91 10.79 -0.53
CA ASP A 80 7.51 10.00 0.64
C ASP A 80 8.52 8.89 0.97
N VAL A 81 9.51 8.65 0.11
CA VAL A 81 10.57 7.67 0.33
C VAL A 81 11.57 8.22 1.32
N GLY A 82 11.52 7.72 2.55
CA GLY A 82 12.44 8.07 3.63
C GLY A 82 13.78 7.33 3.55
N ASP A 83 14.66 7.63 4.50
CA ASP A 83 15.85 6.79 4.71
C ASP A 83 15.45 5.43 5.29
N LEU A 84 16.28 4.42 5.03
CA LEU A 84 15.99 3.02 5.37
C LEU A 84 15.71 2.82 6.87
N GLU A 85 16.50 3.43 7.74
CA GLU A 85 16.37 3.24 9.18
C GLU A 85 15.10 3.91 9.72
N SER A 86 14.79 5.11 9.25
CA SER A 86 13.52 5.77 9.57
C SER A 86 12.33 4.92 9.13
N MET A 87 12.33 4.41 7.89
CA MET A 87 11.25 3.57 7.38
C MET A 87 11.05 2.28 8.21
N VAL A 88 12.15 1.61 8.58
CA VAL A 88 12.10 0.39 9.40
C VAL A 88 11.51 0.66 10.79
N ASN A 89 11.82 1.82 11.38
CA ASN A 89 11.27 2.21 12.67
C ASN A 89 9.79 2.62 12.57
N ASP A 90 9.43 3.31 11.48
CA ASP A 90 8.10 3.90 11.30
C ASP A 90 7.04 2.90 10.85
N VAL A 91 7.41 1.80 10.17
CA VAL A 91 6.44 0.82 9.63
C VAL A 91 5.49 0.27 10.69
N TYR A 92 5.94 0.15 11.94
CA TYR A 92 5.17 -0.36 13.06
C TYR A 92 4.29 0.68 13.77
N ARG A 93 4.41 1.96 13.42
CA ARG A 93 3.76 3.09 14.11
C ARG A 93 2.92 3.94 13.17
N ASN A 94 3.32 4.05 11.91
CA ASN A 94 2.60 4.81 10.92
C ASN A 94 1.39 4.01 10.41
N LYS A 95 0.18 4.52 10.66
CA LYS A 95 -1.06 3.85 10.26
C LYS A 95 -1.21 3.66 8.76
N HIS A 96 -0.61 4.54 7.95
CA HIS A 96 -0.58 4.40 6.49
C HIS A 96 0.71 3.71 6.01
N GLY A 97 1.57 3.25 6.92
CA GLY A 97 2.83 2.61 6.58
C GLY A 97 3.86 3.57 5.97
N VAL A 98 4.85 2.98 5.32
CA VAL A 98 5.99 3.68 4.71
C VAL A 98 6.03 3.45 3.20
N VAL A 99 6.56 4.40 2.44
CA VAL A 99 6.68 4.30 0.98
C VAL A 99 8.11 3.95 0.61
N ILE A 100 8.28 2.92 -0.21
CA ILE A 100 9.58 2.34 -0.56
C ILE A 100 9.64 2.21 -2.07
N ASN A 101 10.80 2.48 -2.67
CA ASN A 101 11.02 2.20 -4.08
C ASN A 101 11.44 0.73 -4.30
N GLU A 102 11.40 0.29 -5.55
CA GLU A 102 11.74 -1.08 -5.92
C GLU A 102 13.15 -1.51 -5.49
N THR A 103 14.14 -0.60 -5.52
CA THR A 103 15.53 -0.94 -5.22
C THR A 103 15.79 -1.13 -3.72
N LEU A 104 15.05 -0.43 -2.86
CA LEU A 104 15.17 -0.53 -1.41
C LEU A 104 14.31 -1.65 -0.81
N LEU A 105 13.30 -2.13 -1.53
CA LEU A 105 12.31 -3.08 -1.00
C LEU A 105 12.93 -4.38 -0.44
N PRO A 106 13.87 -5.08 -1.12
CA PRO A 106 14.47 -6.30 -0.57
C PRO A 106 15.33 -6.00 0.67
N VAL A 107 16.03 -4.86 0.67
CA VAL A 107 16.88 -4.44 1.79
C VAL A 107 16.01 -4.06 2.99
N PHE A 108 14.88 -3.40 2.76
CA PHE A 108 13.92 -3.08 3.81
C PHE A 108 13.41 -4.33 4.53
N PHE A 109 12.96 -5.34 3.79
CA PHE A 109 12.45 -6.57 4.42
C PHE A 109 13.52 -7.39 5.14
N SER A 110 14.80 -7.28 4.75
CA SER A 110 15.89 -7.95 5.48
C SER A 110 16.27 -7.26 6.79
N ARG A 111 15.77 -6.04 7.02
CA ARG A 111 15.95 -5.30 8.29
C ARG A 111 14.83 -5.52 9.29
N LEU A 112 13.69 -6.05 8.87
CA LEU A 112 12.58 -6.32 9.78
C LEU A 112 12.87 -7.57 10.63
N PRO A 113 12.44 -7.59 11.91
CA PRO A 113 12.46 -8.81 12.72
C PRO A 113 11.64 -9.93 12.05
N GLU A 114 12.08 -11.17 12.25
CA GLU A 114 11.37 -12.39 11.79
C GLU A 114 10.03 -12.60 12.51
#